data_AF-A0A8J8FCL6-F1
#
_entry.id   AF-A0A8J8FCL6-F1
#
_cell.length_a   1.000
_cell.length_b   1.000
_cell.length_c   1.000
_cell.angle_alpha   90.00
_cell.angle_beta   90.00
_cell.angle_gamma   90.00
#
_symmetry.space_group_name_H-M   'P 1'
#
loop_
_entity.id
_entity.type
_entity.pdbx_description
1 polymer ?
#
loop_
_entity_poly.entity_id
_entity_poly.type
_entity_poly.pdbx_seq_one_letter_code
_entity_poly.pdbx_strand_id
1 'polypeptide(L)'
;MKPNFQYKVLGWYCIIFYALMVYKWTNGLFMYQLHPVFFYTRQDLTTWLIMQTGIHQWLLHNSAGNILFDSFFYSMPMLVLLAKKYQPAKSWILALAMLFINWIYIQCYTLYPSNSIEAHIAWLLFPVVFITNSEEQFELLYRGIRYFFLYFFMSAGVWKLAQGGVFNPLQMSGILLYQHHDMLINSPQYWQTNFYNFLLQYQYWGYALYIAATALELFFIVGFFTSKYDKLLTALFIIFLISDYLIMRISYVEVLPLLLPLLYKPAAASQLTPVENP
;
A
#
# COMPACT_ATOMS: atom_id res chain seq x y z
N MET A 1 4.69 23.11 -23.28
CA MET A 1 3.88 21.86 -23.33
C MET A 1 3.02 21.82 -22.08
N LYS A 2 1.69 21.68 -22.20
CA LYS A 2 0.84 21.40 -21.03
C LYS A 2 1.35 20.09 -20.40
N PRO A 3 1.51 20.01 -19.07
CA PRO A 3 1.91 18.76 -18.44
C PRO A 3 0.84 17.72 -18.76
N ASN A 4 1.25 16.65 -19.43
CA ASN A 4 0.42 15.47 -19.68
C ASN A 4 -0.12 14.97 -18.33
N PHE A 5 -1.40 14.60 -18.27
CA PHE A 5 -2.04 14.04 -17.07
C PHE A 5 -1.20 12.91 -16.46
N GLN A 6 -0.63 12.03 -17.28
CA GLN A 6 0.29 10.97 -16.86
C GLN A 6 1.51 11.52 -16.11
N TYR A 7 2.15 12.55 -16.64
CA TYR A 7 3.32 13.17 -16.01
C TYR A 7 2.98 13.81 -14.66
N LYS A 8 1.81 14.43 -14.55
CA LYS A 8 1.32 15.00 -13.29
C LYS A 8 1.09 13.91 -12.24
N VAL A 9 0.46 12.80 -12.61
CA VAL A 9 0.24 11.65 -11.71
C VAL A 9 1.58 11.06 -11.26
N LEU A 10 2.53 10.87 -12.18
CA LEU A 10 3.87 10.39 -11.85
C LEU A 10 4.62 11.33 -10.91
N GLY A 11 4.50 12.65 -11.11
CA GLY A 11 5.06 13.64 -10.20
C GLY A 11 4.52 13.50 -8.77
N TRP A 12 3.20 13.37 -8.62
CA TRP A 12 2.59 13.13 -7.30
C TRP A 12 2.97 11.78 -6.69
N TYR A 13 3.04 10.73 -7.50
CA TYR A 13 3.55 9.43 -7.07
C TYR A 13 4.97 9.57 -6.49
N CYS A 14 5.89 10.25 -7.19
CA CYS A 14 7.24 10.49 -6.71
C CYS A 14 7.24 11.28 -5.39
N ILE A 15 6.43 12.33 -5.26
CA ILE A 15 6.35 13.11 -4.01
C ILE A 15 5.95 12.21 -2.83
N ILE A 16 4.88 11.42 -2.97
CA ILE A 16 4.41 10.51 -1.92
C ILE A 16 5.49 9.46 -1.63
N PHE A 17 6.05 8.83 -2.67
CA PHE A 17 7.07 7.80 -2.53
C PHE A 17 8.31 8.30 -1.80
N TYR A 18 8.82 9.49 -2.15
CA TYR A 18 10.00 10.05 -1.51
C TYR A 18 9.73 10.58 -0.10
N ALA A 19 8.53 11.10 0.18
CA ALA A 19 8.13 11.42 1.56
C ALA A 19 8.15 10.16 2.45
N LEU A 20 7.61 9.06 1.94
CA LEU A 20 7.63 7.76 2.62
C LEU A 20 9.03 7.18 2.73
N MET A 21 9.87 7.33 1.70
CA MET A 21 11.28 6.97 1.75
C MET A 21 11.99 7.69 2.90
N VAL A 22 11.84 9.01 3.00
CA VAL A 22 12.47 9.80 4.07
C VAL A 22 11.99 9.32 5.44
N TYR A 23 10.69 9.08 5.59
CA TYR A 23 10.13 8.48 6.80
C TYR A 23 10.77 7.13 7.13
N LYS A 24 10.88 6.20 6.16
CA LYS A 24 11.50 4.90 6.38
C LYS A 24 12.98 5.02 6.73
N TRP A 25 13.70 5.91 6.07
CA TRP A 25 15.13 6.13 6.31
C TRP A 25 15.42 6.66 7.71
N THR A 26 14.64 7.65 8.17
CA THR A 26 14.81 8.22 9.52
C THR A 26 14.42 7.25 10.63
N ASN A 27 13.55 6.28 10.33
CA ASN A 27 13.14 5.24 11.28
C ASN A 27 13.98 3.95 11.19
N GLY A 28 15.07 3.95 10.44
CA GLY A 28 15.94 2.76 10.35
C GLY A 28 15.32 1.59 9.57
N LEU A 29 14.35 1.85 8.70
CA LEU A 29 13.54 0.84 8.03
C LEU A 29 14.08 0.44 6.65
N PHE A 30 15.26 0.89 6.24
CA PHE A 30 15.89 0.42 4.99
C PHE A 30 16.51 -0.95 5.17
N MET A 31 16.69 -1.71 4.08
CA MET A 31 17.29 -3.04 4.17
C MET A 31 18.67 -3.00 4.80
N TYR A 32 19.49 -2.00 4.45
CA TYR A 32 20.83 -1.87 5.03
C TYR A 32 20.82 -1.50 6.52
N GLN A 33 19.72 -0.95 7.04
CA GLN A 33 19.57 -0.51 8.44
C GLN A 33 18.92 -1.59 9.33
N LEU A 34 18.08 -2.45 8.77
CA LEU A 34 17.25 -3.39 9.54
C LEU A 34 18.03 -4.51 10.25
N HIS A 35 19.27 -4.79 9.84
CA HIS A 35 20.11 -5.88 10.37
C HIS A 35 19.34 -7.14 10.82
N PRO A 36 18.53 -7.75 9.93
CA PRO A 36 17.66 -8.84 10.32
C PRO A 36 18.47 -10.10 10.64
N VAL A 37 18.06 -10.82 11.69
CA VAL A 37 18.75 -12.03 12.17
C VAL A 37 18.08 -13.30 11.64
N PHE A 38 16.80 -13.25 11.28
CA PHE A 38 16.02 -14.36 10.75
C PHE A 38 14.96 -13.91 9.75
N PHE A 39 14.50 -14.85 8.92
CA PHE A 39 13.43 -14.65 7.94
C PHE A 39 12.14 -15.34 8.36
N TYR A 40 11.01 -14.74 8.02
CA TYR A 40 9.71 -15.38 8.11
C TYR A 40 9.31 -15.96 6.75
N THR A 41 8.97 -17.25 6.71
CA THR A 41 8.47 -17.87 5.48
C THR A 41 6.98 -17.61 5.36
N ARG A 42 6.57 -16.90 4.31
CA ARG A 42 5.16 -16.70 3.99
C ARG A 42 4.63 -17.87 3.16
N GLN A 43 3.33 -18.14 3.26
CA GLN A 43 2.68 -19.22 2.53
C GLN A 43 2.11 -18.73 1.20
N ASP A 44 2.95 -18.16 0.34
CA ASP A 44 2.57 -17.77 -1.01
C ASP A 44 3.62 -18.17 -2.05
N LEU A 45 3.13 -18.51 -3.25
CA LEU A 45 3.95 -19.06 -4.34
C LEU A 45 5.04 -18.09 -4.77
N THR A 46 4.76 -16.79 -4.80
CA THR A 46 5.70 -15.78 -5.28
C THR A 46 6.87 -15.62 -4.32
N THR A 47 6.60 -15.52 -3.02
CA THR A 47 7.63 -15.51 -2.00
C THR A 47 8.46 -16.79 -2.08
N TRP A 48 7.84 -17.96 -2.25
CA TRP A 48 8.59 -19.22 -2.39
C TRP A 48 9.52 -19.25 -3.60
N LEU A 49 9.05 -18.80 -4.76
CA LEU A 49 9.89 -18.72 -5.97
C LEU A 49 11.10 -17.81 -5.75
N ILE A 50 10.93 -16.68 -5.07
CA ILE A 50 12.04 -15.78 -4.75
C ILE A 50 12.98 -16.41 -3.71
N MET A 51 12.44 -17.12 -2.73
CA MET A 51 13.27 -17.85 -1.76
C MET A 51 14.14 -18.91 -2.46
N GLN A 52 13.63 -19.60 -3.48
CA GLN A 52 14.42 -20.59 -4.25
C GLN A 52 15.63 -19.99 -4.98
N THR A 53 15.63 -18.68 -5.26
CA THR A 53 16.79 -18.01 -5.87
C THR A 53 17.97 -17.84 -4.92
N GLY A 54 17.77 -17.97 -3.60
CA GLY A 54 18.79 -17.70 -2.59
C GLY A 54 19.13 -16.21 -2.38
N ILE A 55 18.47 -15.29 -3.09
CA ILE A 55 18.80 -13.86 -3.06
C ILE A 55 18.62 -13.25 -1.66
N HIS A 56 17.57 -13.65 -0.94
CA HIS A 56 17.33 -13.25 0.44
C HIS A 56 18.48 -13.68 1.37
N GLN A 57 19.00 -14.90 1.22
CA GLN A 57 20.15 -15.39 2.00
C GLN A 57 21.42 -14.62 1.66
N TRP A 58 21.65 -14.29 0.39
CA TRP A 58 22.79 -13.46 -0.01
C TRP A 58 22.72 -12.06 0.62
N LEU A 59 21.55 -11.43 0.61
CA LEU A 59 21.32 -10.11 1.22
C LEU A 59 21.55 -10.12 2.74
N LEU A 60 21.22 -11.22 3.43
CA LEU A 60 21.48 -11.37 4.87
C LEU A 60 22.97 -11.24 5.21
N HIS A 61 23.84 -11.77 4.34
CA HIS A 61 25.28 -11.84 4.57
C HIS A 61 26.07 -10.73 3.85
N ASN A 62 25.39 -9.87 3.10
CA ASN A 62 26.04 -8.87 2.25
C ASN A 62 25.42 -7.48 2.42
N SER A 63 26.05 -6.65 3.26
CA SER A 63 25.64 -5.27 3.50
C SER A 63 25.68 -4.38 2.25
N ALA A 64 26.67 -4.59 1.37
CA ALA A 64 26.75 -3.88 0.10
C ALA A 64 25.59 -4.24 -0.83
N GLY A 65 25.14 -5.50 -0.79
CA GLY A 65 23.94 -5.96 -1.48
C GLY A 65 22.68 -5.23 -1.03
N ASN A 66 22.51 -5.03 0.28
CA ASN A 66 21.38 -4.25 0.82
C ASN A 66 21.41 -2.78 0.35
N ILE A 67 22.58 -2.13 0.39
CA ILE A 67 22.74 -0.74 -0.10
C ILE A 67 22.41 -0.66 -1.60
N LEU A 68 22.84 -1.63 -2.39
CA LEU A 68 22.56 -1.69 -3.82
C LEU A 68 21.05 -1.82 -4.09
N PHE A 69 20.38 -2.70 -3.34
CA PHE A 69 18.94 -2.93 -3.44
C PHE A 69 18.14 -1.69 -3.06
N ASP A 70 18.47 -1.07 -1.93
CA ASP A 70 17.89 0.21 -1.50
C ASP A 70 18.10 1.28 -2.59
N SER A 71 19.33 1.40 -3.13
CA SER A 71 19.66 2.39 -4.17
C SER A 71 18.85 2.20 -5.43
N PHE A 72 18.72 0.96 -5.93
CA PHE A 72 17.90 0.68 -7.11
C PHE A 72 16.42 0.95 -6.85
N PHE A 73 15.87 0.45 -5.74
CA PHE A 73 14.46 0.63 -5.42
C PHE A 73 14.09 2.11 -5.30
N TYR A 74 14.85 2.88 -4.52
CA TYR A 74 14.52 4.28 -4.25
C TYR A 74 14.89 5.24 -5.39
N SER A 75 15.79 4.89 -6.32
CA SER A 75 16.11 5.74 -7.48
C SER A 75 15.10 5.61 -8.63
N MET A 76 14.43 4.47 -8.76
CA MET A 76 13.60 4.14 -9.91
C MET A 76 12.46 5.14 -10.22
N PRO A 77 11.63 5.59 -9.25
CA PRO A 77 10.59 6.58 -9.55
C PRO A 77 11.11 7.85 -10.21
N MET A 78 12.24 8.38 -9.71
CA MET A 78 12.88 9.57 -10.29
C MET A 78 13.42 9.29 -11.69
N LEU A 79 14.05 8.14 -11.91
CA LEU A 79 14.55 7.75 -13.23
C LEU A 79 13.41 7.66 -14.26
N VAL A 80 12.25 7.10 -13.89
CA VAL A 80 11.06 7.05 -14.75
C VAL A 80 10.53 8.45 -15.03
N LEU A 81 10.47 9.34 -14.02
CA LEU A 81 10.04 10.73 -14.18
C LEU A 81 10.95 11.51 -15.14
N LEU A 82 12.27 11.38 -14.97
CA LEU A 82 13.26 12.01 -15.84
C LEU A 82 13.19 11.44 -17.26
N ALA A 83 13.02 10.13 -17.43
CA ALA A 83 12.85 9.53 -18.74
C ALA A 83 11.56 9.98 -19.43
N LYS A 84 10.44 10.10 -18.72
CA LYS A 84 9.22 10.68 -19.31
C LYS A 84 9.42 12.12 -19.78
N LYS A 85 10.27 12.91 -19.09
CA LYS A 85 10.58 14.30 -19.46
C LYS A 85 11.53 14.40 -20.66
N TYR A 86 12.61 13.62 -20.68
CA TYR A 86 13.71 13.78 -21.63
C TYR A 86 13.74 12.72 -22.74
N GLN A 87 13.22 11.52 -22.50
CA GLN A 87 13.22 10.39 -23.44
C GLN A 87 11.88 9.62 -23.41
N PRO A 88 10.74 10.29 -23.69
CA PRO A 88 9.41 9.71 -23.49
C PRO A 88 9.21 8.37 -24.22
N ALA A 89 9.77 8.22 -25.42
CA ALA A 89 9.69 7.00 -26.22
C ALA A 89 10.26 5.75 -25.52
N LYS A 90 11.27 5.90 -24.65
CA LYS A 90 11.94 4.79 -23.95
C LYS A 90 11.53 4.64 -22.49
N SER A 91 10.69 5.55 -21.99
CA SER A 91 10.30 5.59 -20.57
C SER A 91 9.61 4.32 -20.06
N TRP A 92 8.92 3.58 -20.95
CA TRP A 92 8.28 2.31 -20.62
C TRP A 92 9.25 1.24 -20.15
N ILE A 93 10.48 1.21 -20.67
CA ILE A 93 11.51 0.24 -20.30
C ILE A 93 11.89 0.45 -18.84
N LEU A 94 12.07 1.70 -18.43
CA LEU A 94 12.37 2.03 -17.03
C LEU A 94 11.19 1.77 -16.11
N ALA A 95 9.95 2.00 -16.56
CA ALA A 95 8.76 1.66 -15.78
C ALA A 95 8.62 0.14 -15.58
N LEU A 96 8.96 -0.66 -16.61
CA LEU A 96 9.00 -2.11 -16.49
C LEU A 96 10.13 -2.58 -15.57
N ALA A 97 11.31 -1.97 -15.66
CA ALA A 97 12.42 -2.25 -14.75
C ALA A 97 12.06 -1.88 -13.30
N MET A 98 11.41 -0.73 -13.09
CA MET A 98 10.88 -0.32 -11.79
C MET A 98 9.90 -1.35 -11.24
N LEU A 99 8.96 -1.84 -12.05
CA LEU A 99 8.03 -2.89 -11.62
C LEU A 99 8.80 -4.13 -11.11
N PHE A 100 9.75 -4.63 -11.89
CA PHE A 100 10.51 -5.83 -11.52
C PHE A 100 11.36 -5.63 -10.27
N ILE A 101 12.06 -4.51 -10.17
CA ILE A 101 12.86 -4.16 -8.98
C ILE A 101 11.98 -4.03 -7.75
N ASN A 102 10.81 -3.38 -7.87
CA ASN A 102 9.87 -3.25 -6.75
C ASN A 102 9.41 -4.62 -6.26
N TRP A 103 9.07 -5.54 -7.18
CA TRP A 103 8.68 -6.90 -6.83
C TRP A 103 9.79 -7.65 -6.08
N ILE A 104 11.01 -7.69 -6.61
CA ILE A 104 12.11 -8.39 -5.93
C ILE A 104 12.41 -7.74 -4.58
N TYR A 105 12.55 -6.42 -4.54
CA TYR A 105 12.90 -5.68 -3.33
C TYR A 105 11.86 -5.90 -2.23
N ILE A 106 10.58 -5.69 -2.52
CA ILE A 106 9.50 -5.80 -1.51
C ILE A 106 9.35 -7.25 -1.03
N GLN A 107 9.55 -8.23 -1.91
CA GLN A 107 9.50 -9.64 -1.51
C GLN A 107 10.63 -9.98 -0.55
N CYS A 108 11.87 -9.55 -0.82
CA CYS A 108 12.97 -9.70 0.14
C CYS A 108 12.72 -8.92 1.44
N TYR A 109 12.19 -7.71 1.33
CA TYR A 109 11.92 -6.81 2.45
C TYR A 109 10.86 -7.37 3.42
N THR A 110 9.82 -8.01 2.88
CA THR A 110 8.69 -8.57 3.65
C THR A 110 8.95 -9.97 4.19
N LEU A 111 10.11 -10.56 3.88
CA LEU A 111 10.62 -11.72 4.61
C LEU A 111 11.15 -11.31 6.00
N TYR A 112 11.35 -10.02 6.27
CA TYR A 112 11.72 -9.53 7.59
C TYR A 112 10.48 -9.45 8.51
N PRO A 113 10.56 -9.91 9.78
CA PRO A 113 9.39 -10.14 10.63
C PRO A 113 8.49 -8.93 10.90
N SER A 114 8.98 -7.71 10.66
CA SER A 114 8.28 -6.46 10.93
C SER A 114 7.39 -5.98 9.78
N ASN A 115 7.38 -6.65 8.63
CA ASN A 115 6.75 -6.13 7.42
C ASN A 115 5.78 -7.12 6.77
N SER A 116 4.68 -6.57 6.24
CA SER A 116 3.69 -7.30 5.45
C SER A 116 3.68 -6.76 4.01
N ILE A 117 3.42 -7.66 3.05
CA ILE A 117 3.35 -7.30 1.62
C ILE A 117 2.12 -6.45 1.30
N GLU A 118 1.05 -6.66 2.04
CA GLU A 118 -0.20 -5.93 1.94
C GLU A 118 0.03 -4.43 2.17
N ALA A 119 0.96 -4.06 3.06
CA ALA A 119 1.35 -2.67 3.26
C ALA A 119 2.03 -2.04 2.04
N HIS A 120 2.70 -2.84 1.23
CA HIS A 120 3.51 -2.37 0.11
C HIS A 120 2.81 -2.54 -1.27
N ILE A 121 1.54 -2.93 -1.28
CA ILE A 121 0.81 -3.26 -2.50
C ILE A 121 0.75 -2.10 -3.51
N ALA A 122 0.70 -0.86 -3.02
CA ALA A 122 0.72 0.31 -3.88
C ALA A 122 2.02 0.41 -4.68
N TRP A 123 3.17 0.16 -4.04
CA TRP A 123 4.47 0.19 -4.71
C TRP A 123 4.65 -0.95 -5.72
N LEU A 124 3.94 -2.07 -5.55
CA LEU A 124 3.93 -3.18 -6.50
C LEU A 124 3.05 -2.90 -7.73
N LEU A 125 1.88 -2.28 -7.54
CA LEU A 125 0.88 -2.13 -8.60
C LEU A 125 0.98 -0.83 -9.37
N PHE A 126 1.29 0.29 -8.71
CA PHE A 126 1.31 1.59 -9.36
C PHE A 126 2.29 1.70 -10.54
N PRO A 127 3.48 1.05 -10.54
CA PRO A 127 4.39 1.06 -11.68
C PRO A 127 3.76 0.55 -12.98
N VAL A 128 2.78 -0.36 -12.91
CA VAL A 128 2.08 -0.91 -14.08
C VAL A 128 1.46 0.20 -14.92
N VAL A 129 0.92 1.24 -14.28
CA VAL A 129 0.27 2.35 -14.98
C VAL A 129 1.27 3.15 -15.83
N PHE A 130 2.54 3.18 -15.44
CA PHE A 130 3.57 3.96 -16.13
C PHE A 130 4.25 3.22 -17.29
N ILE A 131 3.97 1.93 -17.48
CA ILE A 131 4.53 1.12 -18.58
C ILE A 131 4.03 1.63 -19.93
N THR A 132 2.79 2.12 -20.02
CA THR A 132 2.28 2.62 -21.30
C THR A 132 2.70 4.06 -21.59
N ASN A 133 2.88 4.35 -22.88
CA ASN A 133 3.06 5.70 -23.42
C ASN A 133 1.76 6.26 -24.03
N SER A 134 0.72 5.44 -24.19
CA SER A 134 -0.58 5.89 -24.70
C SER A 134 -1.41 6.49 -23.56
N GLU A 135 -2.00 7.66 -23.78
CA GLU A 135 -2.86 8.33 -22.79
C GLU A 135 -4.11 7.51 -22.48
N GLU A 136 -4.72 6.88 -23.49
CA GLU A 136 -5.91 6.06 -23.34
C GLU A 136 -5.62 4.80 -22.49
N GLN A 137 -4.52 4.11 -22.80
CA GLN A 137 -4.11 2.95 -22.02
C GLN A 137 -3.71 3.34 -20.60
N PHE A 138 -3.04 4.49 -20.43
CA PHE A 138 -2.70 5.02 -19.11
C PHE A 138 -3.97 5.25 -18.29
N GLU A 139 -4.97 5.92 -18.87
CA GLU A 139 -6.24 6.18 -18.21
C GLU A 139 -6.98 4.89 -17.85
N LEU A 140 -7.00 3.90 -18.73
CA LEU A 140 -7.59 2.58 -18.45
C LEU A 140 -6.90 1.90 -17.26
N LEU A 141 -5.57 1.81 -17.26
CA LEU A 141 -4.81 1.20 -16.17
C LEU A 141 -4.98 1.98 -14.87
N TYR A 142 -5.03 3.30 -14.94
CA TYR A 142 -5.21 4.18 -13.79
C TYR A 142 -6.59 4.02 -13.14
N ARG A 143 -7.64 3.91 -13.96
CA ARG A 143 -8.98 3.51 -13.51
C ARG A 143 -8.98 2.08 -12.94
N GLY A 144 -8.19 1.18 -13.52
CA GLY A 144 -7.95 -0.16 -12.98
C GLY A 144 -7.41 -0.12 -11.54
N ILE A 145 -6.39 0.71 -11.27
CA ILE A 145 -5.86 0.90 -9.92
C ILE A 145 -6.93 1.45 -8.96
N ARG A 146 -7.79 2.36 -9.42
CA ARG A 146 -8.95 2.82 -8.63
C ARG A 146 -9.81 1.63 -8.19
N TYR A 147 -10.24 0.78 -9.13
CA TYR A 147 -11.09 -0.37 -8.81
C TYR A 147 -10.37 -1.41 -7.95
N PHE A 148 -9.07 -1.62 -8.16
CA PHE A 148 -8.28 -2.47 -7.28
C PHE A 148 -8.27 -1.93 -5.85
N PHE A 149 -8.07 -0.63 -5.65
CA PHE A 149 -8.09 -0.02 -4.32
C PHE A 149 -9.46 -0.18 -3.62
N LEU A 150 -10.55 0.02 -4.36
CA LEU A 150 -11.91 -0.22 -3.83
C LEU A 150 -12.12 -1.69 -3.48
N TYR A 151 -11.67 -2.60 -4.35
CA TYR A 151 -11.70 -4.05 -4.11
C TYR A 151 -10.89 -4.43 -2.86
N PHE A 152 -9.69 -3.89 -2.71
CA PHE A 152 -8.80 -4.18 -1.59
C PHE A 152 -9.50 -3.95 -0.24
N PHE A 153 -10.13 -2.79 -0.06
CA PHE A 153 -10.89 -2.48 1.16
C PHE A 153 -12.17 -3.29 1.30
N MET A 154 -12.98 -3.36 0.24
CA MET A 154 -14.22 -4.12 0.27
C MET A 154 -13.97 -5.61 0.59
N SER A 155 -12.93 -6.21 0.00
CA SER A 155 -12.58 -7.61 0.21
C SER A 155 -12.13 -7.91 1.64
N ALA A 156 -11.44 -6.97 2.30
CA ALA A 156 -11.08 -7.09 3.72
C ALA A 156 -12.34 -7.17 4.60
N GLY A 157 -13.32 -6.28 4.35
CA GLY A 157 -14.60 -6.31 5.07
C GLY A 157 -15.42 -7.57 4.79
N VAL A 158 -15.46 -8.03 3.54
CA VAL A 158 -16.12 -9.29 3.16
C VAL A 158 -15.47 -10.49 3.86
N TRP A 159 -14.14 -10.53 3.97
CA TRP A 159 -13.46 -11.60 4.69
C TRP A 159 -13.77 -11.62 6.18
N LYS A 160 -13.92 -10.45 6.83
CA LYS A 160 -14.35 -10.36 8.24
C LYS A 160 -15.77 -10.92 8.45
N LEU A 161 -16.66 -10.69 7.48
CA LEU A 161 -18.00 -11.30 7.48
C LEU A 161 -17.94 -12.81 7.24
N ALA A 162 -17.19 -13.25 6.22
CA ALA A 162 -17.12 -14.66 5.81
C ALA A 162 -16.50 -15.56 6.89
N GLN A 163 -15.51 -15.04 7.64
CA GLN A 163 -14.91 -15.76 8.78
C GLN A 163 -15.78 -15.71 10.05
N GLY A 164 -16.94 -15.06 10.00
CA GLY A 164 -17.86 -14.94 11.12
C GLY A 164 -17.38 -14.03 12.25
N GLY A 165 -16.29 -13.28 12.06
CA GLY A 165 -15.72 -12.40 13.08
C GLY A 165 -16.69 -11.31 13.54
N VAL A 166 -17.53 -10.82 12.62
CA VAL A 166 -18.60 -9.85 12.89
C VAL A 166 -19.67 -10.41 13.84
N PHE A 167 -19.82 -11.72 13.96
CA PHE A 167 -20.82 -12.34 14.85
C PHE A 167 -20.23 -12.77 16.19
N ASN A 168 -18.94 -12.50 16.43
CA ASN A 168 -18.24 -12.87 17.65
C ASN A 168 -17.86 -11.61 18.47
N PRO A 169 -18.57 -11.32 19.58
CA PRO A 169 -18.25 -10.18 20.44
C PRO A 169 -16.83 -10.17 21.02
N LEU A 170 -16.18 -11.33 21.09
CA LEU A 170 -14.81 -11.48 21.61
C LEU A 170 -13.73 -11.29 20.54
N GLN A 171 -14.11 -11.11 19.26
CA GLN A 171 -13.15 -11.09 18.15
C GLN A 171 -12.10 -9.99 18.30
N MET A 172 -12.51 -8.76 18.63
CA MET A 172 -11.57 -7.65 18.80
C MET A 172 -10.64 -7.86 19.99
N SER A 173 -11.16 -8.37 21.10
CA SER A 173 -10.37 -8.65 22.30
C SER A 173 -9.30 -9.70 22.02
N GLY A 174 -9.66 -10.76 21.28
CA GLY A 174 -8.70 -11.77 20.83
C GLY A 174 -7.61 -11.19 19.93
N ILE A 175 -7.97 -10.31 18.99
CA ILE A 175 -7.02 -9.62 18.11
C ILE A 175 -6.05 -8.73 18.91
N LEU A 176 -6.57 -7.89 19.81
CA LEU A 176 -5.76 -7.00 20.64
C LEU A 176 -4.80 -7.79 21.54
N LEU A 177 -5.27 -8.89 22.15
CA LEU A 177 -4.42 -9.75 22.97
C LEU A 177 -3.31 -10.39 22.14
N TYR A 178 -3.64 -10.93 20.96
CA TYR A 178 -2.67 -11.56 20.07
C TYR A 178 -1.59 -10.57 19.60
N GLN A 179 -2.01 -9.40 19.11
CA GLN A 179 -1.10 -8.41 18.53
C GLN A 179 -0.30 -7.60 19.57
N HIS A 180 -0.82 -7.44 20.79
CA HIS A 180 -0.22 -6.54 21.79
C HIS A 180 0.25 -7.25 23.07
N HIS A 181 0.28 -8.59 23.11
CA HIS A 181 0.69 -9.33 24.32
C HIS A 181 2.04 -8.85 24.90
N ASP A 182 3.06 -8.64 24.06
CA ASP A 182 4.37 -8.15 24.51
C ASP A 182 4.27 -6.79 25.21
N MET A 183 3.43 -5.90 24.70
CA MET A 183 3.24 -4.56 25.24
C MET A 183 2.44 -4.57 26.54
N LEU A 184 1.41 -5.42 26.61
CA LEU A 184 0.58 -5.62 27.80
C LEU A 184 1.43 -6.13 28.98
N ILE A 185 2.44 -6.97 28.71
CA ILE A 185 3.33 -7.55 29.72
C ILE A 185 4.48 -6.58 30.07
N ASN A 186 5.20 -6.08 29.07
CA ASN A 186 6.45 -5.36 29.29
C ASN A 186 6.27 -3.85 29.53
N SER A 187 5.10 -3.28 29.24
CA SER A 187 4.83 -1.86 29.40
C SER A 187 3.42 -1.59 29.96
N PRO A 188 3.08 -2.14 31.15
CA PRO A 188 1.72 -2.11 31.69
C PRO A 188 1.22 -0.69 32.01
N GLN A 189 2.13 0.26 32.27
CA GLN A 189 1.78 1.63 32.64
C GLN A 189 1.69 2.60 31.44
N TYR A 190 1.97 2.13 30.22
CA TYR A 190 1.92 2.98 29.04
C TYR A 190 0.47 3.29 28.65
N TRP A 191 0.21 4.49 28.12
CA TRP A 191 -1.15 4.96 27.85
C TRP A 191 -1.92 4.08 26.87
N GLN A 192 -1.26 3.55 25.82
CA GLN A 192 -1.90 2.60 24.89
C GLN A 192 -2.24 1.29 25.58
N THR A 193 -1.39 0.79 26.48
CA THR A 193 -1.68 -0.42 27.28
C THR A 193 -2.93 -0.21 28.13
N ASN A 194 -3.08 0.95 28.76
CA ASN A 194 -4.29 1.29 29.52
C ASN A 194 -5.53 1.36 28.61
N PHE A 195 -5.39 1.91 27.41
CA PHE A 195 -6.47 1.92 26.41
C PHE A 195 -6.85 0.51 25.95
N TYR A 196 -5.89 -0.38 25.69
CA TYR A 196 -6.16 -1.78 25.34
C TYR A 196 -6.82 -2.52 26.49
N ASN A 197 -6.35 -2.34 27.72
CA ASN A 197 -6.96 -2.93 28.91
C ASN A 197 -8.42 -2.46 29.08
N PHE A 198 -8.73 -1.20 28.78
CA PHE A 198 -10.11 -0.71 28.73
C PHE A 198 -10.96 -1.47 27.70
N LEU A 199 -10.47 -1.63 26.46
CA LEU A 199 -11.20 -2.36 25.42
C LEU A 199 -11.37 -3.86 25.75
N LEU A 200 -10.37 -4.47 26.37
CA LEU A 200 -10.41 -5.87 26.83
C LEU A 200 -11.41 -6.06 27.98
N GLN A 201 -11.43 -5.13 28.94
CA GLN A 201 -12.36 -5.17 30.08
C GLN A 201 -13.81 -4.90 29.63
N TYR A 202 -14.00 -3.93 28.74
CA TYR A 202 -15.31 -3.55 28.22
C TYR A 202 -15.50 -4.05 26.78
N GLN A 203 -15.62 -5.36 26.63
CA GLN A 203 -15.71 -6.07 25.35
C GLN A 203 -16.67 -5.46 24.31
N TYR A 204 -17.78 -4.85 24.73
CA TYR A 204 -18.73 -4.22 23.82
C TYR A 204 -18.14 -3.01 23.07
N TRP A 205 -17.21 -2.26 23.70
CA TRP A 205 -16.50 -1.18 23.02
C TRP A 205 -15.51 -1.72 21.99
N GLY A 206 -14.77 -2.78 22.35
CA GLY A 206 -13.91 -3.49 21.40
C GLY A 206 -14.70 -4.04 20.21
N TYR A 207 -15.82 -4.69 20.47
CA TYR A 207 -16.70 -5.20 19.44
C TYR A 207 -17.29 -4.09 18.56
N ALA A 208 -17.75 -2.98 19.14
CA ALA A 208 -18.25 -1.84 18.37
C ALA A 208 -17.18 -1.27 17.43
N LEU A 209 -15.91 -1.21 17.87
CA LEU A 209 -14.79 -0.82 17.00
C LEU A 209 -14.59 -1.80 15.84
N TYR A 210 -14.68 -3.11 16.09
CA TYR A 210 -14.57 -4.13 15.04
C TYR A 210 -15.70 -4.02 14.01
N ILE A 211 -16.93 -3.80 14.46
CA ILE A 211 -18.08 -3.56 13.58
C ILE A 211 -17.89 -2.29 12.77
N ALA A 212 -17.45 -1.19 13.41
CA ALA A 212 -17.21 0.08 12.73
C ALA A 212 -16.11 -0.04 11.67
N ALA A 213 -15.00 -0.73 11.97
CA ALA A 213 -13.93 -0.98 11.01
C ALA A 213 -14.42 -1.82 9.82
N THR A 214 -15.21 -2.88 10.08
CA THR A 214 -15.78 -3.71 9.03
C THR A 214 -16.76 -2.94 8.15
N ALA A 215 -17.63 -2.11 8.75
CA ALA A 215 -18.56 -1.28 8.02
C ALA A 215 -17.85 -0.23 7.16
N LEU A 216 -16.77 0.38 7.67
CA LEU A 216 -15.93 1.31 6.92
C LEU A 216 -15.33 0.64 5.69
N GLU A 217 -14.74 -0.55 5.83
CA GLU A 217 -14.16 -1.31 4.73
C GLU A 217 -15.21 -1.68 3.66
N LEU A 218 -16.38 -2.18 4.09
CA LEU A 218 -17.48 -2.52 3.17
C LEU A 218 -18.02 -1.29 2.43
N PHE A 219 -17.97 -0.11 3.03
CA PHE A 219 -18.47 1.12 2.42
C PHE A 219 -17.73 1.49 1.12
N PHE A 220 -16.51 0.99 0.91
CA PHE A 220 -15.77 1.18 -0.35
C PHE A 220 -16.49 0.55 -1.56
N ILE A 221 -17.47 -0.34 -1.35
CA ILE A 221 -18.33 -0.87 -2.42
C ILE A 221 -19.03 0.25 -3.21
N VAL A 222 -19.38 1.37 -2.55
CA VAL A 222 -20.04 2.52 -3.19
C VAL A 222 -19.18 3.08 -4.33
N GLY A 223 -17.86 3.02 -4.19
CA GLY A 223 -16.92 3.51 -5.20
C GLY A 223 -16.98 2.74 -6.52
N PHE A 224 -17.45 1.49 -6.53
CA PHE A 224 -17.61 0.72 -7.77
C PHE A 224 -18.72 1.29 -8.65
N PHE A 225 -19.80 1.76 -8.02
CA PHE A 225 -20.97 2.26 -8.72
C PHE A 225 -20.88 3.75 -9.08
N THR A 226 -20.10 4.53 -8.33
CA THR A 226 -19.98 5.97 -8.59
C THR A 226 -18.66 6.56 -8.11
N SER A 227 -18.21 7.59 -8.84
CA SER A 227 -17.04 8.41 -8.47
C SER A 227 -17.43 9.69 -7.73
N LYS A 228 -18.72 9.90 -7.42
CA LYS A 228 -19.22 11.08 -6.70
C LYS A 228 -18.66 11.16 -5.28
N TYR A 229 -18.46 10.01 -4.64
CA TYR A 229 -18.03 9.90 -3.25
C TYR A 229 -16.52 9.72 -3.07
N ASP A 230 -15.70 9.87 -4.11
CA ASP A 230 -14.24 9.65 -4.03
C ASP A 230 -13.57 10.46 -2.91
N LYS A 231 -13.99 11.72 -2.70
CA LYS A 231 -13.48 12.56 -1.59
C LYS A 231 -13.82 11.99 -0.21
N LEU A 232 -15.03 11.47 -0.04
CA LEU A 232 -15.45 10.81 1.20
C LEU A 232 -14.65 9.51 1.41
N LEU A 233 -14.48 8.70 0.36
CA LEU A 233 -13.66 7.49 0.41
C LEU A 233 -12.20 7.80 0.76
N THR A 234 -11.63 8.90 0.25
CA THR A 234 -10.31 9.38 0.68
C THR A 234 -10.27 9.71 2.16
N ALA A 235 -11.26 10.45 2.68
CA ALA A 235 -11.32 10.80 4.09
C ALA A 235 -11.43 9.55 4.98
N LEU A 236 -12.30 8.60 4.61
CA LEU A 236 -12.46 7.33 5.32
C LEU A 236 -11.18 6.49 5.29
N PHE A 237 -10.46 6.47 4.18
CA PHE A 237 -9.16 5.79 4.09
C PHE A 237 -8.11 6.43 5.01
N ILE A 238 -8.04 7.76 5.08
CA ILE A 238 -7.11 8.45 5.99
C ILE A 238 -7.47 8.13 7.46
N ILE A 239 -8.77 8.14 7.81
CA ILE A 239 -9.24 7.74 9.14
C ILE A 239 -8.84 6.30 9.44
N PHE A 240 -8.99 5.39 8.47
CA PHE A 240 -8.57 4.01 8.59
C PHE A 240 -7.06 3.91 8.88
N LEU A 241 -6.20 4.56 8.09
CA LEU A 241 -4.74 4.53 8.31
C LEU A 241 -4.34 5.04 9.70
N ILE A 242 -4.95 6.14 10.16
CA ILE A 242 -4.67 6.71 11.48
C ILE A 242 -5.14 5.76 12.58
N SER A 243 -6.34 5.20 12.43
CA SER A 243 -6.93 4.30 13.42
C SER A 243 -6.17 2.98 13.51
N ASP A 244 -5.74 2.43 12.38
CA ASP A 244 -4.94 1.21 12.35
C ASP A 244 -3.55 1.42 12.98
N TYR A 245 -2.92 2.57 12.72
CA TYR A 245 -1.67 2.93 13.40
C TYR A 245 -1.84 3.10 14.92
N LEU A 246 -2.89 3.80 15.36
CA LEU A 246 -3.10 4.09 16.79
C LEU A 246 -3.59 2.89 17.59
N ILE A 247 -4.48 2.08 17.00
CA ILE A 247 -5.12 0.96 17.67
C ILE A 247 -4.31 -0.32 17.43
N MET A 248 -4.05 -0.66 16.16
CA MET A 248 -3.43 -1.94 15.77
C MET A 248 -1.91 -1.87 15.72
N ARG A 249 -1.31 -0.67 15.81
CA ARG A 249 0.15 -0.44 15.67
C ARG A 249 0.72 -0.98 14.36
N ILE A 250 -0.11 -1.09 13.33
CA ILE A 250 0.30 -1.46 11.98
C ILE A 250 0.32 -0.20 11.12
N SER A 251 1.41 -0.03 10.38
CA SER A 251 1.57 1.09 9.46
C SER A 251 1.25 0.64 8.04
N TYR A 252 0.18 1.18 7.47
CA TYR A 252 -0.21 1.01 6.06
C TYR A 252 0.03 2.28 5.23
N VAL A 253 0.91 3.18 5.68
CA VAL A 253 1.15 4.47 4.99
C VAL A 253 1.74 4.27 3.60
N GLU A 254 2.41 3.16 3.33
CA GLU A 254 2.92 2.78 2.02
C GLU A 254 1.80 2.55 0.99
N VAL A 255 0.55 2.37 1.43
CA VAL A 255 -0.64 2.26 0.56
C VAL A 255 -1.12 3.62 0.04
N LEU A 256 -0.64 4.75 0.59
CA LEU A 256 -1.04 6.12 0.21
C LEU A 256 -1.07 6.42 -1.30
N PRO A 257 -0.16 5.91 -2.15
CA PRO A 257 -0.23 6.16 -3.59
C PRO A 257 -1.55 5.70 -4.24
N LEU A 258 -2.25 4.72 -3.65
CA LEU A 258 -3.58 4.30 -4.13
C LEU A 258 -4.69 5.36 -3.94
N LEU A 259 -4.42 6.45 -3.22
CA LEU A 259 -5.33 7.60 -3.18
C LEU A 259 -5.35 8.41 -4.46
N LEU A 260 -4.27 8.36 -5.25
CA LEU A 260 -4.13 9.21 -6.44
C LEU A 260 -5.33 9.07 -7.40
N PRO A 261 -5.81 7.86 -7.76
CA PRO A 261 -6.96 7.72 -8.66
C PRO A 261 -8.30 8.22 -8.11
N LEU A 262 -8.42 8.44 -6.80
CA LEU A 262 -9.60 9.08 -6.20
C LEU A 262 -9.49 10.61 -6.25
N LEU A 263 -8.28 11.13 -6.10
CA LEU A 263 -8.00 12.57 -6.00
C LEU A 263 -7.86 13.25 -7.37
N TYR A 264 -7.25 12.56 -8.34
CA TYR A 264 -6.99 13.11 -9.66
C TYR A 264 -7.80 12.38 -10.71
N LYS A 265 -8.62 13.14 -11.44
CA LYS A 265 -9.37 12.63 -12.57
C LYS A 265 -8.76 13.16 -13.87
N PRO A 266 -8.78 12.35 -14.95
CA PRO A 266 -8.55 12.86 -16.28
C PRO A 266 -9.48 14.05 -16.50
N ALA A 267 -9.00 15.13 -17.12
CA ALA A 267 -9.90 16.17 -17.60
C ALA A 267 -10.91 15.47 -18.50
N ALA A 268 -12.21 15.66 -18.26
CA ALA A 268 -13.25 15.05 -19.10
C ALA A 268 -12.88 15.36 -20.54
N ALA A 269 -12.51 14.32 -21.30
CA ALA A 269 -12.30 14.45 -22.73
C ALA A 269 -13.58 15.13 -23.24
N SER A 270 -13.41 16.32 -23.80
CA SER A 270 -14.48 17.05 -24.46
C SER A 270 -15.31 16.04 -25.22
N GLN A 271 -16.59 16.00 -24.86
CA GLN A 271 -17.68 15.29 -25.51
C GLN A 271 -17.27 14.88 -26.93
N LEU A 272 -17.25 13.57 -27.19
CA LEU A 272 -17.22 13.00 -28.53
C LEU A 272 -18.02 13.94 -29.44
N THR A 273 -17.31 14.74 -30.25
CA THR A 273 -17.96 15.49 -31.31
C THR A 273 -18.68 14.43 -32.14
N PRO A 274 -20.01 14.48 -32.28
CA PRO A 274 -20.70 13.57 -33.16
C PRO A 274 -20.02 13.69 -34.51
N VAL A 275 -19.60 12.55 -35.05
CA VAL A 275 -19.13 12.46 -36.43
C VAL A 275 -20.33 12.88 -37.28
N GLU A 276 -20.36 14.14 -37.69
CA GLU A 276 -21.20 14.58 -38.80
C GLU A 276 -20.68 13.84 -40.03
N ASN A 277 -21.30 12.70 -40.33
CA ASN A 277 -21.13 12.06 -41.62
C ASN A 277 -21.72 12.99 -42.69
N PRO A 278 -20.98 13.28 -43.78
CA PRO A 278 -21.50 14.02 -44.92
C PRO A 278 -22.56 13.23 -45.70
#